data_AF-A0A8T5FX61-F1
#
_entry.id   AF-A0A8T5FX61-F1
#
_cell.length_a   1.000
_cell.length_b   1.000
_cell.length_c   1.000
_cell.angle_alpha   90.00
_cell.angle_beta   90.00
_cell.angle_gamma   90.00
#
_symmetry.space_group_name_H-M   'P 1'
#
loop_
_entity.id
_entity.type
_entity.pdbx_description
1 polymer ?
#
loop_
_entity_poly.entity_id
_entity_poly.type
_entity_poly.pdbx_seq_one_letter_code
_entity_poly.pdbx_strand_id
1 'polypeptide(L)'
;IVMGLIKSGMIEYGIAGGADTAQSKPGDALEYTASAGGAFFILGTKKIVAKINETISYITDTPDFWRKAYQKYPVHGGSFTGEPAYYKHVIAATEKLMEKVCTKPDDYNHVVFHQPNGKFPRRAAKKLGFNEEQLKYGLLVGEIGNTYSGASILGLANVLDNAKPGERILLTSYGSGAGSDSFDIVVTDEILNMQKNIMKGKKLQNMIDDKKYVNYTEYRRLIE
;
A
#
# COMPACT_ATOMS: atom_id res chain seq x y z
N ILE A 1 -12.82 -1.00 -10.51
CA ILE A 1 -13.21 -1.31 -11.91
C ILE A 1 -12.96 -2.78 -12.25
N VAL A 2 -11.70 -3.26 -12.27
CA VAL A 2 -11.34 -4.64 -12.67
C VAL A 2 -12.18 -5.71 -11.96
N MET A 3 -12.31 -5.64 -10.64
CA MET A 3 -13.15 -6.57 -9.86
C MET A 3 -14.62 -6.60 -10.33
N GLY A 4 -15.20 -5.45 -10.68
CA GLY A 4 -16.58 -5.36 -11.17
C GLY A 4 -16.75 -5.98 -12.56
N LEU A 5 -15.78 -5.78 -13.46
CA LEU A 5 -15.78 -6.41 -14.79
C LEU A 5 -15.67 -7.94 -14.71
N ILE A 6 -14.84 -8.45 -13.78
CA ILE A 6 -14.73 -9.89 -13.53
C ILE A 6 -16.03 -10.45 -12.94
N LYS A 7 -16.57 -9.79 -11.90
CA LYS A 7 -17.81 -10.24 -11.24
C LYS A 7 -19.03 -10.22 -12.16
N SER A 8 -19.06 -9.33 -13.15
CA SER A 8 -20.12 -9.28 -14.17
C SER A 8 -19.94 -10.28 -15.31
N GLY A 9 -18.80 -10.98 -15.37
CA GLY A 9 -18.48 -11.92 -16.45
C GLY A 9 -18.03 -11.27 -17.76
N MET A 10 -17.76 -9.95 -17.77
CA MET A 10 -17.29 -9.25 -18.96
C MET A 10 -15.84 -9.61 -19.33
N ILE A 11 -15.02 -9.92 -18.32
CA ILE A 11 -13.65 -10.41 -18.49
C ILE A 11 -13.39 -11.55 -17.53
N GLU A 12 -12.48 -12.47 -17.89
CA GLU A 12 -12.06 -13.56 -17.01
C GLU A 12 -10.94 -13.13 -16.05
N TYR A 13 -10.02 -12.33 -16.56
CA TYR A 13 -8.86 -11.83 -15.84
C TYR A 13 -8.63 -10.34 -16.13
N GLY A 14 -8.04 -9.64 -15.17
CA GLY A 14 -7.54 -8.28 -15.38
C GLY A 14 -6.37 -7.97 -14.46
N ILE A 15 -5.56 -6.99 -14.83
CA ILE A 15 -4.43 -6.54 -14.02
C ILE A 15 -4.81 -5.23 -13.33
N ALA A 16 -4.53 -5.14 -12.03
CA ALA A 16 -4.61 -3.89 -11.28
C ALA A 16 -3.32 -3.69 -10.50
N GLY A 17 -2.86 -2.45 -10.44
CA GLY A 17 -1.63 -2.10 -9.76
C GLY A 17 -1.39 -0.60 -9.77
N GLY A 18 -0.24 -0.24 -9.25
CA GLY A 18 0.21 1.13 -9.07
C GLY A 18 1.72 1.15 -9.09
N ALA A 19 2.27 2.12 -9.82
CA ALA A 19 3.69 2.33 -9.92
C ALA A 19 3.92 3.82 -10.10
N ASP A 20 4.81 4.38 -9.29
CA ASP A 20 5.09 5.80 -9.30
C ASP A 20 6.54 6.06 -8.98
N THR A 21 6.97 7.29 -9.29
CA THR A 21 8.21 7.88 -8.82
C THR A 21 7.85 9.13 -8.02
N ALA A 22 7.92 9.02 -6.70
CA ALA A 22 7.77 10.16 -5.81
C ALA A 22 8.95 11.11 -5.96
N GLN A 23 8.62 12.39 -6.14
CA GLN A 23 9.58 13.44 -6.40
C GLN A 23 9.55 14.46 -5.27
N SER A 24 10.73 14.98 -4.94
CA SER A 24 10.90 16.01 -3.91
C SER A 24 11.81 17.11 -4.41
N LYS A 25 11.52 18.35 -3.98
CA LYS A 25 12.40 19.49 -4.24
C LYS A 25 13.69 19.34 -3.41
N PRO A 26 14.86 19.76 -3.91
CA PRO A 26 16.09 19.75 -3.12
C PRO A 26 15.93 20.48 -1.78
N GLY A 27 16.32 19.84 -0.68
CA GLY A 27 16.20 20.37 0.69
C GLY A 27 14.81 20.29 1.31
N ASP A 28 13.82 19.73 0.62
CA ASP A 28 12.47 19.52 1.16
C ASP A 28 12.40 18.26 2.02
N ALA A 29 11.54 18.26 3.03
CA ALA A 29 11.36 17.12 3.94
C ALA A 29 10.94 15.84 3.22
N LEU A 30 10.32 15.94 2.04
CA LEU A 30 9.98 14.80 1.20
C LEU A 30 11.22 14.08 0.63
N GLU A 31 12.42 14.68 0.59
CA GLU A 31 13.63 13.99 0.06
C GLU A 31 13.95 12.73 0.86
N TYR A 32 13.62 12.69 2.15
CA TYR A 32 13.88 11.52 3.01
C TYR A 32 13.00 10.31 2.71
N THR A 33 11.89 10.51 1.98
CA THR A 33 10.98 9.42 1.63
C THR A 33 10.71 9.32 0.14
N ALA A 34 11.24 10.21 -0.70
CA ALA A 34 11.11 10.12 -2.15
C ALA A 34 11.72 8.82 -2.68
N SER A 35 10.97 8.09 -3.51
CA SER A 35 11.36 6.78 -4.04
C SER A 35 10.58 6.44 -5.31
N ALA A 36 10.91 5.32 -5.95
CA ALA A 36 10.21 4.77 -7.08
C ALA A 36 9.93 3.28 -6.87
N GLY A 37 8.77 2.82 -7.35
CA GLY A 37 8.42 1.40 -7.30
C GLY A 37 6.94 1.16 -7.55
N GLY A 38 6.56 -0.11 -7.61
CA GLY A 38 5.18 -0.49 -7.83
C GLY A 38 4.96 -1.99 -7.74
N ALA A 39 3.69 -2.37 -7.65
CA ALA A 39 3.24 -3.75 -7.68
C ALA A 39 2.02 -3.87 -8.58
N PHE A 40 1.84 -5.06 -9.17
CA PHE A 40 0.71 -5.39 -10.02
C PHE A 40 0.20 -6.78 -9.64
N PHE A 41 -1.12 -6.90 -9.58
CA PHE A 41 -1.81 -8.15 -9.29
C PHE A 41 -2.68 -8.54 -10.47
N ILE A 42 -2.72 -9.84 -10.76
CA ILE A 42 -3.70 -10.43 -11.66
C ILE A 42 -4.93 -10.79 -10.80
N LEU A 43 -6.07 -10.23 -11.16
CA LEU A 43 -7.37 -10.55 -10.58
C LEU A 43 -8.09 -11.55 -11.49
N GLY A 44 -8.79 -12.50 -10.86
CA GLY A 44 -9.59 -13.52 -11.53
C GLY A 44 -10.37 -14.34 -10.50
N THR A 45 -11.04 -15.41 -10.96
CA THR A 45 -11.86 -16.30 -10.10
C THR A 45 -11.29 -17.71 -9.95
N LYS A 46 -10.27 -18.07 -10.74
CA LYS A 46 -9.65 -19.40 -10.75
C LYS A 46 -8.26 -19.33 -10.13
N LYS A 47 -7.90 -20.34 -9.33
CA LYS A 47 -6.57 -20.45 -8.65
C LYS A 47 -6.18 -19.12 -7.97
N ILE A 48 -7.12 -18.54 -7.23
CA ILE A 48 -6.90 -17.27 -6.54
C ILE A 48 -5.99 -17.53 -5.34
N VAL A 49 -4.94 -16.71 -5.14
CA VAL A 49 -4.04 -16.86 -3.98
C VAL A 49 -4.62 -16.23 -2.72
N ALA A 50 -5.45 -15.20 -2.90
CA ALA A 50 -6.18 -14.51 -1.85
C ALA A 50 -7.53 -14.04 -2.39
N LYS A 51 -8.54 -14.02 -1.53
CA LYS A 51 -9.90 -13.59 -1.84
C LYS A 51 -10.16 -12.23 -1.20
N ILE A 52 -10.61 -11.27 -2.01
CA ILE A 52 -11.16 -10.00 -1.51
C ILE A 52 -12.61 -10.26 -1.11
N ASN A 53 -12.91 -10.15 0.18
CA ASN A 53 -14.25 -10.37 0.71
C ASN A 53 -15.11 -9.10 0.59
N GLU A 54 -14.55 -7.97 0.99
CA GLU A 54 -15.29 -6.71 1.09
C GLU A 54 -14.36 -5.52 0.86
N THR A 55 -14.96 -4.42 0.37
CA THR A 55 -14.26 -3.15 0.12
C THR A 55 -15.09 -1.96 0.59
N ILE A 56 -14.43 -0.94 1.15
CA ILE A 56 -15.05 0.33 1.51
C ILE A 56 -14.20 1.47 0.97
N SER A 57 -14.85 2.53 0.48
CA SER A 57 -14.21 3.79 0.11
C SER A 57 -14.67 4.91 1.04
N TYR A 58 -13.74 5.77 1.44
CA TYR A 58 -14.01 7.00 2.18
C TYR A 58 -13.33 8.17 1.49
N ILE A 59 -14.10 9.17 1.06
CA ILE A 59 -13.63 10.25 0.19
C ILE A 59 -14.17 11.58 0.71
N THR A 60 -13.32 12.61 0.74
CA THR A 60 -13.74 14.00 0.98
C THR A 60 -12.90 14.95 0.12
N ASP A 61 -13.41 16.15 -0.16
CA ASP A 61 -12.60 17.21 -0.78
C ASP A 61 -11.62 17.77 0.27
N THR A 62 -10.35 17.36 0.19
CA THR A 62 -9.29 17.72 1.14
C THR A 62 -7.99 18.00 0.38
N PRO A 63 -7.61 19.27 0.17
CA PRO A 63 -6.44 19.64 -0.64
C PRO A 63 -5.14 19.59 0.17
N ASP A 64 -4.70 18.41 0.57
CA ASP A 64 -3.56 18.24 1.47
C ASP A 64 -2.21 18.07 0.77
N PHE A 65 -2.20 17.55 -0.45
CA PHE A 65 -1.01 17.39 -1.28
C PHE A 65 -1.43 17.33 -2.74
N TRP A 66 -0.75 18.08 -3.60
CA TRP A 66 -1.08 18.16 -5.02
C TRP A 66 0.14 18.50 -5.85
N ARG A 67 0.07 18.19 -7.15
CA ARG A 67 1.04 18.63 -8.15
C ARG A 67 0.30 19.21 -9.34
N LYS A 68 0.45 20.52 -9.57
CA LYS A 68 -0.15 21.18 -10.73
C LYS A 68 0.47 20.62 -12.02
N ALA A 69 -0.27 20.68 -13.11
CA ALA A 69 0.23 20.29 -14.43
C ALA A 69 1.58 20.99 -14.72
N TYR A 70 2.50 20.23 -15.31
CA TYR A 70 3.85 20.68 -15.70
C TYR A 70 4.80 21.07 -14.55
N GLN A 71 4.39 20.95 -13.29
CA GLN A 71 5.30 21.16 -12.16
C GLN A 71 6.17 19.92 -11.93
N LYS A 72 7.48 20.13 -11.74
CA LYS A 72 8.46 19.07 -11.43
C LYS A 72 8.24 18.49 -10.03
N TYR A 73 7.83 19.31 -9.07
CA TYR A 73 7.69 18.90 -7.68
C TYR A 73 6.26 19.13 -7.15
N PRO A 74 5.79 18.28 -6.23
CA PRO A 74 4.52 18.48 -5.55
C PRO A 74 4.59 19.63 -4.54
N VAL A 75 3.41 20.06 -4.07
CA VAL A 75 3.22 20.95 -2.93
C VAL A 75 2.42 20.20 -1.87
N HIS A 76 2.73 20.42 -0.60
CA HIS A 76 2.08 19.75 0.52
C HIS A 76 1.64 20.73 1.61
N GLY A 77 0.57 20.39 2.32
CA GLY A 77 0.06 21.14 3.47
C GLY A 77 0.85 20.92 4.77
N GLY A 78 1.94 20.14 4.73
CA GLY A 78 2.81 19.90 5.88
C GLY A 78 2.07 19.09 6.95
N SER A 79 1.93 19.63 8.17
CA SER A 79 1.17 18.97 9.23
C SER A 79 -0.27 18.64 8.83
N PHE A 80 -0.88 19.43 7.93
CA PHE A 80 -2.23 19.21 7.41
C PHE A 80 -2.38 17.88 6.67
N THR A 81 -1.32 17.41 5.99
CA THR A 81 -1.26 16.10 5.32
C THR A 81 -1.40 14.95 6.31
N GLY A 82 -0.89 15.10 7.53
CA GLY A 82 -1.16 14.16 8.61
C GLY A 82 -2.58 14.32 9.15
N GLU A 83 -2.83 15.49 9.74
CA GLU A 83 -4.09 15.81 10.41
C GLU A 83 -4.61 17.17 9.90
N PRO A 84 -5.79 17.21 9.25
CA PRO A 84 -6.83 16.18 9.26
C PRO A 84 -6.77 15.16 8.12
N ALA A 85 -5.84 15.23 7.15
CA ALA A 85 -5.99 14.48 5.91
C ALA A 85 -5.79 12.95 6.05
N TYR A 86 -4.55 12.47 6.12
CA TYR A 86 -4.23 11.03 6.14
C TYR A 86 -4.97 10.27 7.25
N TYR A 87 -4.89 10.75 8.51
CA TYR A 87 -5.45 9.99 9.63
C TYR A 87 -6.98 9.89 9.58
N LYS A 88 -7.69 10.96 9.20
CA LYS A 88 -9.15 10.92 9.08
C LYS A 88 -9.60 9.87 8.09
N HIS A 89 -8.97 9.83 6.91
CA HIS A 89 -9.42 8.96 5.82
C HIS A 89 -9.07 7.50 6.08
N VAL A 90 -7.82 7.23 6.50
CA VAL A 90 -7.37 5.86 6.77
C VAL A 90 -8.12 5.25 7.95
N ILE A 91 -8.32 6.01 9.04
CA ILE A 91 -9.06 5.51 10.21
C ILE A 91 -10.52 5.28 9.86
N ALA A 92 -11.20 6.27 9.24
CA ALA A 92 -12.61 6.14 8.90
C ALA A 92 -12.90 5.02 7.92
N ALA A 93 -12.06 4.82 6.90
CA ALA A 93 -12.22 3.71 5.96
C ALA A 93 -12.02 2.35 6.65
N THR A 94 -11.00 2.25 7.51
CA THR A 94 -10.67 1.01 8.23
C THR A 94 -11.76 0.64 9.23
N GLU A 95 -12.22 1.58 10.04
CA GLU A 95 -13.31 1.36 11.01
C GLU A 95 -14.61 0.96 10.30
N LYS A 96 -15.00 1.66 9.23
CA LYS A 96 -16.20 1.32 8.44
C LYS A 96 -16.11 -0.07 7.80
N LEU A 97 -14.94 -0.47 7.33
CA LEU A 97 -14.74 -1.82 6.82
C LEU A 97 -14.94 -2.84 7.95
N MET A 98 -14.24 -2.66 9.07
CA MET A 98 -14.31 -3.58 10.21
C MET A 98 -15.72 -3.70 10.77
N GLU A 99 -16.46 -2.59 10.87
CA GLU A 99 -17.88 -2.55 11.24
C GLU A 99 -18.72 -3.37 10.24
N LYS A 100 -18.55 -3.14 8.93
CA LYS A 100 -19.33 -3.83 7.88
C LYS A 100 -19.14 -5.34 7.87
N VAL A 101 -17.92 -5.81 8.15
CA VAL A 101 -17.63 -7.25 8.19
C VAL A 101 -17.64 -7.84 9.61
N CYS A 102 -18.07 -7.07 10.61
CA CYS A 102 -18.13 -7.46 12.02
C CYS A 102 -16.82 -8.03 12.56
N THR A 103 -15.72 -7.30 12.37
CA THR A 103 -14.36 -7.68 12.82
C THR A 103 -13.76 -6.64 13.74
N LYS A 104 -12.69 -7.03 14.42
CA LYS A 104 -11.81 -6.19 15.23
C LYS A 104 -10.34 -6.37 14.81
N PRO A 105 -9.43 -5.50 15.24
CA PRO A 105 -8.01 -5.60 14.88
C PRO A 105 -7.39 -6.98 15.13
N ASP A 106 -7.76 -7.66 16.23
CA ASP A 106 -7.26 -9.00 16.57
C ASP A 106 -7.62 -10.09 15.54
N ASP A 107 -8.65 -9.86 14.71
CA ASP A 107 -9.10 -10.84 13.72
C ASP A 107 -8.24 -10.84 12.44
N TYR A 108 -7.27 -9.92 12.35
CA TYR A 108 -6.36 -9.79 11.21
C TYR A 108 -4.97 -10.28 11.59
N ASN A 109 -4.35 -11.09 10.73
CA ASN A 109 -2.97 -11.52 10.90
C ASN A 109 -1.99 -10.46 10.42
N HIS A 110 -2.36 -9.71 9.38
CA HIS A 110 -1.53 -8.68 8.77
C HIS A 110 -2.34 -7.42 8.50
N VAL A 111 -1.68 -6.27 8.59
CA VAL A 111 -2.26 -4.97 8.23
C VAL A 111 -1.30 -4.16 7.38
N VAL A 112 -1.84 -3.54 6.33
CA VAL A 112 -1.10 -2.69 5.41
C VAL A 112 -1.79 -1.34 5.29
N PHE A 113 -1.17 -0.30 5.81
CA PHE A 113 -1.61 1.07 5.61
C PHE A 113 -0.76 1.73 4.52
N HIS A 114 -1.35 2.66 3.75
CA HIS A 114 -0.57 3.52 2.88
C HIS A 114 0.55 4.22 3.67
N GLN A 115 1.75 4.27 3.11
CA GLN A 115 2.96 4.53 3.88
C GLN A 115 3.78 5.68 3.31
N PRO A 116 3.35 6.94 3.51
CA PRO A 116 4.08 8.12 3.00
C PRO A 116 5.40 8.37 3.74
N ASN A 117 5.51 7.85 4.96
CA ASN A 117 6.70 7.82 5.81
C ASN A 117 6.53 6.71 6.87
N GLY A 118 7.56 6.43 7.66
CA GLY A 118 7.51 5.39 8.70
C GLY A 118 6.61 5.69 9.91
N LYS A 119 6.26 6.95 10.18
CA LYS A 119 5.52 7.36 11.38
C LYS A 119 4.00 7.22 11.21
N PHE A 120 3.49 7.61 10.05
CA PHE A 120 2.06 7.69 9.76
C PHE A 120 1.32 6.34 9.84
N PRO A 121 1.74 5.29 9.13
CA PRO A 121 1.09 3.98 9.19
C PRO A 121 1.16 3.37 10.61
N ARG A 122 2.29 3.52 11.32
CA ARG A 122 2.41 3.07 12.73
C ARG A 122 1.45 3.81 13.66
N ARG A 123 1.30 5.13 13.51
CA ARG A 123 0.36 5.91 14.32
C ARG A 123 -1.10 5.57 14.00
N ALA A 124 -1.43 5.32 12.73
CA ALA A 124 -2.76 4.86 12.34
C ALA A 124 -3.06 3.47 12.93
N ALA A 125 -2.13 2.52 12.78
CA ALA A 125 -2.23 1.18 13.37
C ALA A 125 -2.48 1.24 14.88
N LYS A 126 -1.66 2.00 15.61
CA LYS A 126 -1.81 2.18 17.06
C LYS A 126 -3.16 2.79 17.45
N LYS A 127 -3.65 3.80 16.72
CA LYS A 127 -4.97 4.42 16.98
C LYS A 127 -6.12 3.44 16.75
N LEU A 128 -5.97 2.56 15.76
CA LEU A 128 -6.96 1.54 15.40
C LEU A 128 -6.88 0.27 16.27
N GLY A 129 -5.83 0.10 17.08
CA GLY A 129 -5.64 -1.07 17.95
C GLY A 129 -4.83 -2.21 17.33
N PHE A 130 -4.19 -2.00 16.18
CA PHE A 130 -3.25 -2.97 15.61
C PHE A 130 -1.89 -2.91 16.31
N ASN A 131 -1.19 -4.04 16.33
CA ASN A 131 0.14 -4.19 16.90
C ASN A 131 1.25 -4.23 15.82
N GLU A 132 2.50 -4.18 16.28
CA GLU A 132 3.68 -4.14 15.41
C GLU A 132 3.91 -5.44 14.62
N GLU A 133 3.55 -6.61 15.17
CA GLU A 133 3.68 -7.87 14.45
C GLU A 133 2.77 -7.92 13.23
N GLN A 134 1.55 -7.37 13.33
CA GLN A 134 0.63 -7.28 12.19
C GLN A 134 1.15 -6.36 11.07
N LEU A 135 1.99 -5.37 11.40
CA LEU A 135 2.60 -4.46 10.43
C LEU A 135 3.87 -5.02 9.78
N LYS A 136 4.47 -6.05 10.36
CA LYS A 136 5.82 -6.53 10.07
C LYS A 136 6.13 -6.65 8.58
N TYR A 137 5.24 -7.27 7.81
CA TYR A 137 5.44 -7.45 6.37
C TYR A 137 4.84 -6.32 5.52
N GLY A 138 3.86 -5.57 6.05
CA GLY A 138 3.18 -4.49 5.33
C GLY A 138 3.95 -3.17 5.31
N LEU A 139 4.79 -2.92 6.32
CA LEU A 139 5.50 -1.66 6.50
C LEU A 139 6.90 -1.69 5.86
N LEU A 140 6.99 -1.18 4.63
CA LEU A 140 8.18 -1.22 3.77
C LEU A 140 8.81 0.14 3.50
N VAL A 141 8.17 1.24 3.91
CA VAL A 141 8.64 2.61 3.65
C VAL A 141 10.03 2.88 4.24
N GLY A 142 10.44 2.16 5.28
CA GLY A 142 11.80 2.24 5.83
C GLY A 142 12.88 1.62 4.93
N GLU A 143 12.50 0.74 4.02
CA GLU A 143 13.42 0.02 3.13
C GLU A 143 13.37 0.54 1.69
N ILE A 144 12.17 0.89 1.21
CA ILE A 144 11.94 1.35 -0.16
C ILE A 144 11.74 2.87 -0.21
N GLY A 145 11.01 3.45 0.75
CA GLY A 145 10.48 4.81 0.66
C GLY A 145 9.04 4.87 0.15
N ASN A 146 8.55 6.08 -0.14
CA ASN A 146 7.20 6.34 -0.60
C ASN A 146 7.11 6.18 -2.12
N THR A 147 6.35 5.18 -2.56
CA THR A 147 6.11 4.87 -3.99
C THR A 147 4.69 5.27 -4.43
N TYR A 148 4.09 6.26 -3.76
CA TYR A 148 2.72 6.75 -3.99
C TYR A 148 1.70 5.62 -4.19
N SER A 149 1.13 5.47 -5.39
CA SER A 149 0.12 4.43 -5.68
C SER A 149 0.64 3.01 -5.46
N GLY A 150 1.96 2.81 -5.53
CA GLY A 150 2.63 1.54 -5.26
C GLY A 150 2.74 1.20 -3.77
N ALA A 151 2.58 2.16 -2.86
CA ALA A 151 3.06 2.01 -1.48
C ALA A 151 2.30 0.95 -0.67
N SER A 152 0.96 0.95 -0.72
CA SER A 152 0.15 -0.05 0.00
C SER A 152 0.19 -1.42 -0.70
N ILE A 153 0.24 -1.44 -2.02
CA ILE A 153 0.21 -2.70 -2.79
C ILE A 153 1.55 -3.44 -2.81
N LEU A 154 2.68 -2.73 -2.68
CA LEU A 154 3.97 -3.36 -2.37
C LEU A 154 3.95 -4.02 -1.00
N GLY A 155 3.34 -3.36 0.00
CA GLY A 155 3.10 -3.95 1.31
C GLY A 155 2.27 -5.23 1.21
N LEU A 156 1.20 -5.23 0.41
CA LEU A 156 0.40 -6.43 0.15
C LEU A 156 1.22 -7.55 -0.50
N ALA A 157 2.07 -7.22 -1.49
CA ALA A 157 2.91 -8.20 -2.17
C ALA A 157 3.84 -8.90 -1.16
N ASN A 158 4.49 -8.14 -0.28
CA ASN A 158 5.37 -8.71 0.74
C ASN A 158 4.62 -9.51 1.81
N VAL A 159 3.41 -9.09 2.18
CA VAL A 159 2.53 -9.90 3.04
C VAL A 159 2.24 -11.24 2.35
N LEU A 160 1.84 -11.25 1.08
CA LEU A 160 1.54 -12.49 0.35
C LEU A 160 2.77 -13.39 0.16
N ASP A 161 3.98 -12.85 0.07
CA ASP A 161 5.23 -13.63 0.04
C ASP A 161 5.51 -14.42 1.33
N ASN A 162 4.86 -14.04 2.43
CA ASN A 162 5.10 -14.56 3.78
C ASN A 162 3.85 -15.14 4.46
N ALA A 163 2.65 -14.85 3.95
CA ALA A 163 1.39 -15.26 4.55
C ALA A 163 1.13 -16.75 4.38
N LYS A 164 0.30 -17.28 5.29
CA LYS A 164 -0.15 -18.68 5.31
C LYS A 164 -1.62 -18.79 4.88
N PRO A 165 -2.06 -19.95 4.38
CA PRO A 165 -3.47 -20.19 4.11
C PRO A 165 -4.34 -19.90 5.34
N GLY A 166 -5.51 -19.28 5.10
CA GLY A 166 -6.46 -18.88 6.14
C GLY A 166 -6.11 -17.58 6.86
N GLU A 167 -4.91 -17.02 6.71
CA GLU A 167 -4.57 -15.73 7.31
C GLU A 167 -5.38 -14.59 6.67
N ARG A 168 -5.79 -13.64 7.51
CA ARG A 168 -6.59 -12.48 7.11
C ARG A 168 -5.74 -11.22 7.07
N ILE A 169 -5.94 -10.40 6.05
CA ILE A 169 -5.16 -9.20 5.76
C ILE A 169 -6.12 -8.02 5.64
N LEU A 170 -5.85 -6.96 6.39
CA LEU A 170 -6.49 -5.66 6.18
C LEU A 170 -5.55 -4.78 5.36
N LEU A 171 -6.02 -4.23 4.25
CA LEU A 171 -5.29 -3.21 3.49
C LEU A 171 -6.11 -1.93 3.44
N THR A 172 -5.50 -0.79 3.78
CA THR A 172 -6.12 0.53 3.61
C THR A 172 -5.18 1.45 2.85
N SER A 173 -5.58 1.84 1.64
CA SER A 173 -4.88 2.79 0.79
C SER A 173 -5.15 4.24 1.23
N TYR A 174 -4.37 5.19 0.72
CA TYR A 174 -4.66 6.61 0.84
C TYR A 174 -4.11 7.33 -0.38
N GLY A 175 -4.87 8.30 -0.88
CA GLY A 175 -4.45 9.25 -1.88
C GLY A 175 -4.90 10.65 -1.49
N SER A 176 -3.98 11.61 -1.53
CA SER A 176 -4.28 13.02 -1.24
C SER A 176 -5.27 13.63 -2.24
N GLY A 177 -6.08 14.59 -1.79
CA GLY A 177 -7.20 15.16 -2.54
C GLY A 177 -8.61 15.10 -1.92
N ALA A 178 -9.03 14.17 -1.05
CA ALA A 178 -8.39 12.95 -0.57
C ALA A 178 -9.37 11.78 -0.47
N GLY A 179 -8.84 10.55 -0.60
CA GLY A 179 -9.61 9.32 -0.55
C GLY A 179 -8.81 8.16 0.05
N SER A 180 -9.54 7.17 0.57
CA SER A 180 -8.98 5.95 1.17
C SER A 180 -9.88 4.77 0.82
N ASP A 181 -9.28 3.67 0.36
CA ASP A 181 -9.97 2.41 0.10
C ASP A 181 -9.46 1.32 1.05
N SER A 182 -10.37 0.67 1.77
CA SER A 182 -10.09 -0.44 2.66
C SER A 182 -10.57 -1.76 2.07
N PHE A 183 -9.77 -2.81 2.26
CA PHE A 183 -10.00 -4.15 1.74
C PHE A 183 -9.87 -5.19 2.85
N ASP A 184 -10.86 -6.08 2.92
CA ASP A 184 -10.78 -7.31 3.70
C ASP A 184 -10.38 -8.47 2.78
N ILE A 185 -9.24 -9.10 3.09
CA ILE A 185 -8.63 -10.12 2.24
C ILE A 185 -8.34 -11.37 3.07
N VAL A 186 -8.69 -12.56 2.55
CA VAL A 186 -8.35 -13.85 3.16
C VAL A 186 -7.46 -14.65 2.22
N VAL A 187 -6.33 -15.13 2.73
CA VAL A 187 -5.38 -15.95 1.99
C VAL A 187 -5.92 -17.36 1.83
N THR A 188 -5.75 -17.94 0.64
CA THR A 188 -6.22 -19.30 0.31
C THR A 188 -5.06 -20.29 0.27
N ASP A 189 -5.37 -21.58 0.15
CA ASP A 189 -4.36 -22.63 0.01
C ASP A 189 -3.45 -22.49 -1.23
N GLU A 190 -3.96 -21.86 -2.30
CA GLU A 190 -3.23 -21.67 -3.55
C GLU A 190 -1.99 -20.77 -3.37
N ILE A 191 -1.91 -19.99 -2.29
CA ILE A 191 -0.72 -19.20 -1.97
C ILE A 191 0.54 -20.07 -1.91
N LEU A 192 0.42 -21.32 -1.44
CA LEU A 192 1.55 -22.24 -1.34
C LEU A 192 2.08 -22.64 -2.72
N ASN A 193 1.20 -22.80 -3.70
CA ASN A 193 1.60 -23.06 -5.08
C ASN A 193 2.30 -21.85 -5.69
N MET A 194 1.76 -20.65 -5.47
CA MET A 194 2.39 -19.41 -5.93
C MET A 194 3.79 -19.26 -5.32
N GLN A 195 3.92 -19.31 -3.99
CA GLN A 195 5.18 -19.15 -3.26
C GLN A 195 6.24 -20.20 -3.66
N LYS A 196 5.84 -21.44 -3.96
CA LYS A 196 6.75 -22.50 -4.48
C LYS A 196 7.25 -22.20 -5.89
N ASN A 197 6.42 -21.59 -6.73
CA ASN A 197 6.73 -21.29 -8.13
C ASN A 197 7.39 -19.91 -8.33
N ILE A 198 7.45 -19.07 -7.29
CA ILE A 198 8.25 -17.86 -7.31
C ILE A 198 9.71 -18.27 -7.61
N MET A 199 10.25 -17.80 -8.73
CA MET A 199 11.67 -18.01 -9.05
C MET A 199 12.54 -17.51 -7.89
N LYS A 200 13.59 -18.26 -7.56
CA LYS A 200 14.55 -17.84 -6.53
C LYS A 200 15.04 -16.42 -6.85
N GLY A 201 14.89 -15.50 -5.90
CA GLY A 201 15.22 -14.08 -6.09
C GLY A 201 14.05 -13.15 -6.51
N LYS A 202 12.84 -13.68 -6.72
CA LYS A 202 11.66 -12.87 -7.10
C LYS A 202 10.71 -12.51 -5.94
N LYS A 203 10.99 -12.99 -4.72
CA LYS A 203 10.34 -12.44 -3.52
C LYS A 203 10.73 -10.97 -3.37
N LEU A 204 9.81 -10.15 -2.89
CA LEU A 204 10.04 -8.71 -2.78
C LEU A 204 11.27 -8.40 -1.93
N GLN A 205 11.45 -9.09 -0.79
CA GLN A 205 12.62 -8.86 0.07
C GLN A 205 13.94 -9.11 -0.68
N ASN A 206 14.02 -10.16 -1.50
CA ASN A 206 15.23 -10.41 -2.29
C ASN A 206 15.51 -9.29 -3.31
N MET A 207 14.45 -8.72 -3.89
CA MET A 207 14.58 -7.57 -4.81
C MET A 207 15.00 -6.30 -4.07
N ILE A 208 14.54 -6.11 -2.82
CA ILE A 208 14.96 -5.01 -1.95
C ILE A 208 16.41 -5.18 -1.51
N ASP A 209 16.85 -6.41 -1.24
CA ASP A 209 18.19 -6.73 -0.79
C ASP A 209 19.22 -6.66 -1.93
N ASP A 210 18.80 -6.93 -3.16
CA ASP A 210 19.58 -6.74 -4.40
C ASP A 210 19.65 -5.26 -4.83
N LYS A 211 19.94 -4.38 -3.87
CA LYS A 211 20.12 -2.95 -4.10
C LYS A 211 21.59 -2.55 -4.03
N LYS A 212 21.94 -1.54 -4.81
CA LYS A 212 23.22 -0.84 -4.68
C LYS A 212 23.00 0.50 -4.02
N TYR A 213 23.63 0.70 -2.86
CA TYR A 213 23.66 2.01 -2.23
C TYR A 213 24.51 2.97 -3.06
N VAL A 214 23.99 4.19 -3.23
CA VAL A 214 24.68 5.31 -3.86
C VAL A 214 24.78 6.45 -2.84
N ASN A 215 25.82 7.29 -2.99
CA ASN A 215 25.93 8.48 -2.15
C ASN A 215 24.97 9.59 -2.66
N TYR A 216 24.79 10.64 -1.86
CA TYR A 216 23.89 11.73 -2.21
C TYR A 216 24.25 12.41 -3.53
N THR A 217 25.54 12.63 -3.82
CA THR A 217 25.99 13.26 -5.07
C THR A 217 25.61 12.44 -6.29
N GLU A 218 25.79 11.12 -6.23
CA GLU A 218 25.40 10.21 -7.30
C GLU A 218 23.87 10.16 -7.47
N TYR A 219 23.12 10.09 -6.36
CA TYR A 219 21.66 10.20 -6.37
C TYR A 219 21.19 11.50 -7.07
N ARG A 220 21.75 12.65 -6.69
CA ARG A 220 21.43 13.95 -7.27
C ARG A 220 21.65 13.98 -8.79
N ARG A 221 22.74 13.37 -9.28
CA ARG A 221 23.02 13.26 -10.72
C ARG A 221 22.00 12.39 -11.47
N LEU A 222 21.39 11.41 -10.81
CA LEU A 222 20.43 10.50 -11.42
C LEU A 222 19.02 11.09 -11.52
N ILE A 223 18.69 12.09 -10.67
CA ILE A 223 17.33 12.68 -10.59
C ILE A 223 17.22 14.09 -11.20
N GLU A 224 18.34 14.67 -11.65
CA GLU A 224 18.38 15.98 -12.32
C GLU A 224 17.92 15.89 -13.78
#